data_AF-A0A7S3G180-F1
#
_entry.id   AF-A0A7S3G180-F1
#
_cell.length_a   1.000
_cell.length_b   1.000
_cell.length_c   1.000
_cell.angle_alpha   90.00
_cell.angle_beta   90.00
_cell.angle_gamma   90.00
#
_symmetry.space_group_name_H-M   'P 1'
#
loop_
_entity.id
_entity.type
_entity.pdbx_description
1 polymer ?
#
loop_
_entity_poly.entity_id
_entity_poly.type
_entity_poly.pdbx_seq_one_letter_code
_entity_poly.pdbx_strand_id
1 'polypeptide(L)'
;MPFDNRHPFTVTSRRGGSVLFSYWEDAVEYAAENGTMQDFEALLFQQHSIDSQLLCKCLERVLRREKIEDLEFFLDRFLHLLDIEATKKTLVSSTLYLSNPPALHNLVRCLGFKVVSEALSTSHNAVEAMQRGVAACGGERDRRFCCPPTCE
;
A
#
# COMPACT_ATOMS: atom_id res chain seq x y z
N MET A 1 -2.45 -3.63 27.50
CA MET A 1 -1.14 -4.25 27.81
C MET A 1 -0.21 -3.92 26.66
N PRO A 2 1.07 -3.55 26.89
CA PRO A 2 2.04 -3.49 25.80
C PRO A 2 2.25 -4.90 25.24
N PHE A 3 2.31 -5.03 23.93
CA PHE A 3 2.57 -6.29 23.24
C PHE A 3 3.96 -6.82 23.67
N ASP A 4 4.04 -8.08 24.10
CA ASP A 4 5.32 -8.68 24.49
C ASP A 4 6.09 -9.05 23.22
N ASN A 5 6.97 -8.15 22.77
CA ASN A 5 7.81 -8.30 21.56
C ASN A 5 8.89 -9.40 21.67
N ARG A 6 8.74 -10.37 22.58
CA ARG A 6 9.76 -11.39 22.88
C ARG A 6 9.48 -12.77 22.26
N HIS A 7 8.38 -12.94 21.54
CA HIS A 7 8.13 -14.17 20.78
C HIS A 7 8.84 -14.09 19.41
N PRO A 8 9.59 -15.13 19.00
CA PRO A 8 10.26 -15.11 17.71
C PRO A 8 9.23 -15.15 16.56
N PHE A 9 9.39 -14.24 15.61
CA PHE A 9 8.57 -14.20 14.39
C PHE A 9 9.29 -15.00 13.29
N THR A 10 8.57 -15.93 12.67
CA THR A 10 9.13 -16.70 11.55
C THR A 10 8.50 -16.20 10.26
N VAL A 11 9.33 -15.84 9.28
CA VAL A 11 8.87 -15.43 7.94
C VAL A 11 9.34 -16.44 6.92
N THR A 12 8.42 -16.97 6.12
CA THR A 12 8.77 -17.83 4.99
C THR A 12 9.14 -16.98 3.78
N SER A 13 10.40 -17.07 3.36
CA SER A 13 10.86 -16.42 2.15
C SER A 13 10.20 -17.04 0.92
N ARG A 14 10.11 -16.27 -0.16
CA ARG A 14 9.63 -16.77 -1.46
C ARG A 14 10.46 -17.92 -2.05
N ARG A 15 11.67 -18.13 -1.53
CA ARG A 15 12.56 -19.23 -1.91
C ARG A 15 12.37 -20.49 -1.06
N GLY A 16 11.38 -20.49 -0.15
CA GLY A 16 11.05 -21.62 0.73
C GLY A 16 11.90 -21.73 2.00
N GLY A 17 12.88 -20.85 2.20
CA GLY A 17 13.64 -20.76 3.45
C GLY A 17 12.87 -19.97 4.52
N SER A 18 13.05 -20.30 5.80
CA SER A 18 12.45 -19.57 6.93
C SER A 18 13.50 -18.73 7.65
N VAL A 19 13.15 -17.49 7.99
CA VAL A 19 14.02 -16.57 8.75
C VAL A 19 13.34 -16.17 10.04
N LEU A 20 14.09 -16.19 11.13
CA LEU A 20 13.63 -15.85 12.48
C LEU A 20 14.01 -14.41 12.83
N PHE A 21 13.05 -13.65 13.35
CA PHE A 21 13.22 -12.28 13.79
C PHE A 21 12.89 -12.15 15.27
N SER A 22 13.69 -11.36 15.98
CA SER A 22 13.45 -11.01 17.39
C SER A 22 12.53 -9.81 17.55
N TYR A 23 12.33 -9.03 16.48
CA TYR A 23 11.48 -7.85 16.47
C TYR A 23 10.45 -7.97 15.36
N TRP A 24 9.21 -7.61 15.67
CA TRP A 24 8.08 -7.69 14.74
C TRP A 24 8.27 -6.77 13.53
N GLU A 25 8.73 -5.54 13.74
CA GLU A 25 8.92 -4.55 12.67
C GLU A 25 9.91 -5.06 11.62
N ASP A 26 11.03 -5.64 12.06
CA ASP A 26 12.02 -6.26 11.17
C ASP A 26 11.42 -7.42 10.38
N ALA A 27 10.58 -8.23 11.03
CA ALA A 27 9.89 -9.35 10.39
C ALA A 27 8.90 -8.87 9.31
N VAL A 28 8.16 -7.79 9.59
CA VAL A 28 7.21 -7.18 8.66
C VAL A 28 7.93 -6.55 7.47
N GLU A 29 8.99 -5.76 7.70
CA GLU A 29 9.79 -5.18 6.61
C GLU A 29 10.41 -6.28 5.73
N TYR A 30 10.92 -7.35 6.36
CA TYR A 30 11.46 -8.50 5.62
C TYR A 30 10.38 -9.23 4.83
N ALA A 31 9.19 -9.43 5.39
CA ALA A 31 8.07 -10.06 4.70
C ALA A 31 7.62 -9.24 3.49
N ALA A 32 7.58 -7.91 3.63
CA ALA A 32 7.26 -6.99 2.54
C ALA A 32 8.24 -7.13 1.36
N GLU A 33 9.55 -7.26 1.63
CA GLU A 33 10.59 -7.36 0.59
C GLU A 33 10.76 -8.78 0.02
N ASN A 34 10.80 -9.79 0.90
CA ASN A 34 11.28 -11.14 0.59
C ASN A 34 10.27 -12.26 0.87
N GLY A 35 9.20 -11.95 1.61
CA GLY A 35 8.19 -12.92 2.02
C GLY A 35 7.02 -13.05 1.04
N THR A 36 6.11 -13.96 1.35
CA THR A 36 4.81 -14.02 0.68
C THR A 36 3.93 -12.85 1.13
N MET A 37 3.01 -12.37 0.28
CA MET A 37 2.08 -11.31 0.70
C MET A 37 1.11 -11.80 1.79
N GLN A 38 0.88 -13.12 1.88
CA GLN A 38 0.09 -13.76 2.93
C GLN A 38 0.81 -13.68 4.29
N ASP A 39 2.12 -13.96 4.34
CA ASP A 39 2.90 -13.83 5.57
C ASP A 39 2.99 -12.36 6.01
N PHE A 40 3.18 -11.46 5.04
CA PHE A 40 3.17 -10.01 5.29
C PHE A 40 1.85 -9.55 5.91
N GLU A 41 0.72 -9.96 5.32
CA GLU A 41 -0.63 -9.66 5.83
C GLU A 41 -0.84 -10.25 7.23
N ALA A 42 -0.47 -11.52 7.43
CA ALA A 42 -0.61 -12.21 8.72
C ALA A 42 0.19 -11.53 9.83
N LEU A 43 1.41 -11.05 9.54
CA LEU A 43 2.23 -10.32 10.51
C LEU A 43 1.61 -8.96 10.84
N LEU A 44 1.09 -8.23 9.85
CA LEU A 44 0.45 -6.93 10.09
C LEU A 44 -0.79 -7.05 10.98
N PHE A 45 -1.64 -8.06 10.78
CA PHE A 45 -2.86 -8.25 11.57
C PHE A 45 -2.63 -8.73 13.01
N GLN A 46 -1.40 -9.11 13.39
CA GLN A 46 -1.09 -9.44 14.78
C GLN A 46 -1.06 -8.19 15.68
N GLN A 47 -0.96 -6.99 15.11
CA GLN A 47 -0.97 -5.73 15.84
C GLN A 47 -2.33 -5.02 15.74
N HIS A 48 -2.78 -4.45 16.87
CA HIS A 48 -3.99 -3.64 16.92
C HIS A 48 -3.81 -2.24 16.33
N SER A 49 -2.56 -1.76 16.23
CA SER A 49 -2.22 -0.47 15.64
C SER A 49 -1.01 -0.62 14.74
N ILE A 50 -1.20 -0.36 13.45
CA ILE A 50 -0.11 -0.34 12.48
C ILE A 50 0.33 1.12 12.32
N ASP A 51 1.62 1.38 12.53
CA ASP A 51 2.19 2.70 12.28
C ASP A 51 2.24 2.99 10.77
N SER A 52 1.72 4.14 10.38
CA SER A 52 1.79 4.60 8.99
C SER A 52 3.24 4.73 8.50
N GLN A 53 4.21 5.07 9.35
CA GLN A 53 5.60 5.17 8.91
C GLN A 53 6.16 3.79 8.53
N LEU A 54 5.81 2.75 9.30
CA LEU A 54 6.17 1.37 8.98
C LEU A 54 5.52 0.92 7.66
N LEU A 55 4.24 1.25 7.43
CA LEU A 55 3.58 0.96 6.15
C LEU A 55 4.26 1.64 4.97
N CYS A 56 4.68 2.90 5.12
CA CYS A 56 5.43 3.59 4.05
C CYS A 56 6.74 2.87 3.73
N LYS A 57 7.51 2.42 4.73
CA LYS A 57 8.71 1.60 4.49
C LYS A 57 8.37 0.28 3.79
N CYS A 58 7.31 -0.39 4.22
CA CYS A 58 6.87 -1.64 3.62
C CYS A 58 6.45 -1.45 2.15
N LEU A 59 5.80 -0.33 1.82
CA LEU A 59 5.48 0.05 0.45
C LEU A 59 6.75 0.19 -0.40
N GLU A 60 7.81 0.84 0.12
CA GLU A 60 9.10 0.90 -0.59
C GLU A 60 9.67 -0.49 -0.87
N ARG A 61 9.59 -1.39 0.12
CA ARG A 61 10.04 -2.79 -0.03
C ARG A 61 9.23 -3.56 -1.07
N VAL A 62 7.91 -3.36 -1.09
CA VAL A 62 7.02 -3.99 -2.08
C VAL A 62 7.33 -3.48 -3.49
N LEU A 63 7.56 -2.17 -3.64
CA LEU A 63 7.91 -1.54 -4.90
C LEU A 63 9.21 -2.09 -5.50
N ARG A 64 10.21 -2.40 -4.66
CA ARG A 64 11.48 -3.02 -5.09
C ARG A 64 11.33 -4.44 -5.63
N ARG A 65 10.21 -5.12 -5.37
CA ARG A 65 9.96 -6.47 -5.90
C ARG A 65 9.67 -6.44 -7.40
N GLU A 66 9.36 -5.27 -7.96
CA GLU A 66 8.97 -5.08 -9.37
C GLU A 66 7.77 -5.96 -9.80
N LYS A 67 6.96 -6.42 -8.85
CA LYS A 67 5.75 -7.23 -9.11
C LYS A 67 4.51 -6.40 -8.90
N ILE A 68 3.74 -6.20 -9.96
CA ILE A 68 2.56 -5.35 -9.91
C ILE A 68 1.47 -5.94 -9.02
N GLU A 69 1.37 -7.27 -8.96
CA GLU A 69 0.36 -7.99 -8.17
C GLU A 69 0.60 -7.82 -6.68
N ASP A 70 1.87 -7.81 -6.25
CA ASP A 70 2.26 -7.60 -4.85
C ASP A 70 1.91 -6.15 -4.43
N LEU A 71 2.11 -5.18 -5.33
CA LEU A 71 1.73 -3.79 -5.12
C LEU A 71 0.21 -3.59 -5.10
N GLU A 72 -0.52 -4.20 -6.03
CA GLU A 72 -1.98 -4.15 -6.08
C GLU A 72 -2.59 -4.71 -4.79
N PHE A 73 -2.10 -5.86 -4.34
CA PHE A 73 -2.50 -6.44 -3.06
C PHE A 73 -2.24 -5.48 -1.89
N PHE A 74 -1.05 -4.87 -1.85
CA PHE A 74 -0.69 -3.93 -0.79
C PHE A 74 -1.63 -2.72 -0.76
N LEU A 75 -1.89 -2.12 -1.93
CA LEU A 75 -2.75 -0.94 -2.02
C LEU A 75 -4.20 -1.27 -1.68
N ASP A 76 -4.74 -2.37 -2.19
CA ASP A 76 -6.10 -2.83 -1.87
C ASP A 76 -6.33 -2.96 -0.35
N ARG A 77 -5.34 -3.50 0.35
CA ARG A 77 -5.45 -3.79 1.79
C ARG A 77 -5.08 -2.63 2.70
N PHE A 78 -4.10 -1.81 2.32
CA PHE A 78 -3.46 -0.89 3.27
C PHE A 78 -3.47 0.57 2.83
N LEU A 79 -3.99 0.91 1.63
CA LEU A 79 -4.04 2.30 1.16
C LEU A 79 -4.75 3.22 2.15
N HIS A 80 -5.84 2.78 2.76
CA HIS A 80 -6.60 3.58 3.73
C HIS A 80 -5.80 3.93 5.01
N LEU A 81 -4.80 3.13 5.38
CA LEU A 81 -3.95 3.36 6.56
C LEU A 81 -2.72 4.24 6.30
N LEU A 82 -2.38 4.49 5.03
CA LEU A 82 -1.20 5.28 4.65
C LEU A 82 -1.40 6.77 4.90
N ASP A 83 -0.57 7.41 5.71
CA ASP A 83 -0.51 8.87 5.76
C ASP A 83 -0.05 9.42 4.41
N ILE A 84 -0.86 10.29 3.83
CA ILE A 84 -0.64 10.86 2.50
C ILE A 84 0.70 11.60 2.43
N GLU A 85 1.01 12.38 3.46
CA GLU A 85 2.18 13.25 3.46
C GLU A 85 3.48 12.44 3.62
N ALA A 86 3.46 11.43 4.50
CA ALA A 86 4.53 10.45 4.61
C ALA A 86 4.72 9.68 3.29
N THR A 87 3.63 9.24 2.66
CA THR A 87 3.70 8.46 1.42
C THR A 87 4.24 9.28 0.26
N LYS A 88 3.90 10.57 0.15
CA LYS A 88 4.48 11.47 -0.85
C LYS A 88 6.00 11.57 -0.71
N LYS A 89 6.50 11.75 0.52
CA LYS A 89 7.95 11.85 0.78
C LYS A 89 8.67 10.56 0.38
N THR A 90 8.12 9.43 0.81
CA THR A 90 8.56 8.06 0.46
C THR A 90 8.58 7.82 -1.05
N LEU A 91 7.57 8.31 -1.76
CA LEU A 91 7.52 8.23 -3.22
C LEU A 91 8.63 9.03 -3.89
N VAL A 92 8.86 10.26 -3.46
CA VAL A 92 9.90 11.13 -4.04
C VAL A 92 11.30 10.56 -3.81
N SER A 93 11.56 9.92 -2.66
CA SER A 93 12.82 9.21 -2.42
C SER A 93 12.92 7.91 -3.22
N SER A 94 11.80 7.25 -3.50
CA SER A 94 11.75 5.93 -4.14
C SER A 94 11.62 5.97 -5.67
N THR A 95 11.17 7.08 -6.27
CA THR A 95 11.08 7.25 -7.73
C THR A 95 12.45 7.15 -8.41
N LEU A 96 13.54 7.42 -7.69
CA LEU A 96 14.91 7.19 -8.16
C LEU A 96 15.26 5.69 -8.33
N TYR A 97 14.49 4.80 -7.71
CA TYR A 97 14.76 3.35 -7.66
C TYR A 97 13.68 2.51 -8.36
N LEU A 98 12.65 3.15 -8.91
CA LEU A 98 11.55 2.48 -9.59
C LEU A 98 11.86 2.31 -11.08
N SER A 99 12.38 1.15 -11.44
CA SER A 99 12.60 0.64 -12.80
C SER A 99 11.32 0.16 -13.50
N ASN A 100 10.17 0.14 -12.79
CA ASN A 100 8.90 -0.43 -13.27
C ASN A 100 7.81 0.67 -13.41
N PRO A 101 7.68 1.31 -14.59
CA PRO A 101 6.71 2.38 -14.83
C PRO A 101 5.24 2.00 -14.60
N PRO A 102 4.77 0.79 -14.97
CA PRO A 102 3.41 0.35 -14.63
C PRO A 102 3.08 0.36 -13.13
N ALA A 103 4.00 -0.13 -12.29
CA ALA A 103 3.83 -0.15 -10.84
C ALA A 103 3.77 1.28 -10.27
N LEU A 104 4.69 2.14 -10.70
CA LEU A 104 4.70 3.55 -10.30
C LEU A 104 3.41 4.27 -10.73
N HIS A 105 2.95 4.05 -11.97
CA HIS A 105 1.72 4.64 -12.47
C HIS A 105 0.50 4.21 -11.66
N ASN A 106 0.41 2.93 -11.29
CA ASN A 106 -0.69 2.43 -10.46
C ASN A 106 -0.68 3.06 -9.05
N LEU A 107 0.50 3.17 -8.45
CA LEU A 107 0.67 3.79 -7.14
C LEU A 107 0.30 5.28 -7.15
N VAL A 108 0.82 6.06 -8.10
CA VAL A 108 0.48 7.48 -8.25
C VAL A 108 -1.02 7.67 -8.45
N ARG A 109 -1.65 6.79 -9.24
CA ARG A 109 -3.09 6.81 -9.46
C ARG A 109 -3.88 6.57 -8.17
N CYS A 110 -3.63 5.47 -7.43
CA CYS A 110 -4.38 5.20 -6.20
C CYS A 110 -4.11 6.26 -5.11
N LEU A 111 -2.90 6.81 -5.00
CA LEU A 111 -2.63 7.90 -4.07
C LEU A 111 -3.33 9.20 -4.47
N GLY A 112 -3.39 9.50 -5.77
CA GLY A 112 -4.19 10.62 -6.28
C GLY A 112 -5.65 10.49 -5.89
N PHE A 113 -6.23 9.28 -6.03
CA PHE A 113 -7.60 9.00 -5.59
C PHE A 113 -7.77 9.18 -4.08
N LYS A 114 -6.85 8.68 -3.26
CA LYS A 114 -6.90 8.86 -1.82
C LYS A 114 -6.87 10.34 -1.42
N VAL A 115 -5.93 11.12 -1.98
CA VAL A 115 -5.81 12.57 -1.73
C VAL A 115 -7.10 13.30 -2.05
N VAL A 116 -7.67 13.01 -3.23
CA VAL A 116 -8.94 13.58 -3.63
C VAL A 116 -10.00 13.17 -2.63
N SER A 117 -10.22 11.87 -2.41
CA SER A 117 -11.23 11.33 -1.50
C SER A 117 -11.18 11.96 -0.09
N GLU A 118 -10.00 12.10 0.51
CA GLU A 118 -9.83 12.78 1.80
C GLU A 118 -10.17 14.27 1.74
N ALA A 119 -9.70 14.98 0.70
CA ALA A 119 -10.07 16.38 0.47
C ALA A 119 -11.58 16.56 0.22
N LEU A 120 -12.26 15.56 -0.36
CA LEU A 120 -13.72 15.60 -0.53
C LEU A 120 -14.47 15.24 0.74
N SER A 121 -13.95 14.32 1.56
CA SER A 121 -14.55 13.96 2.85
C SER A 121 -14.63 15.15 3.81
N THR A 122 -13.76 16.15 3.59
CA THR A 122 -13.73 17.41 4.34
C THR A 122 -14.54 18.53 3.67
N SER A 123 -15.13 18.31 2.48
CA SER A 123 -15.89 19.32 1.72
C SER A 123 -17.11 18.72 1.00
N HIS A 124 -18.32 19.09 1.46
CA HIS A 124 -19.60 18.60 0.91
C HIS A 124 -19.75 18.89 -0.61
N ASN A 125 -19.26 20.04 -1.08
CA ASN A 125 -19.32 20.46 -2.49
C ASN A 125 -18.45 19.60 -3.41
N ALA A 126 -17.43 18.96 -2.85
CA ALA A 126 -16.42 18.26 -3.60
C ALA A 126 -16.85 16.79 -3.86
N VAL A 127 -17.65 16.22 -2.95
CA VAL A 127 -18.35 14.92 -3.15
C VAL A 127 -19.27 14.96 -4.37
N GLU A 128 -20.06 16.02 -4.54
CA GLU A 128 -20.94 16.20 -5.71
C GLU A 128 -20.15 16.35 -7.02
N ALA A 129 -18.95 16.93 -6.99
CA ALA A 129 -18.09 17.05 -8.16
C ALA A 129 -17.50 15.69 -8.58
N MET A 130 -17.14 14.84 -7.62
CA MET A 130 -16.63 13.50 -7.90
C MET A 130 -17.73 12.53 -8.33
N GLN A 131 -18.93 12.57 -7.74
CA GLN A 131 -20.06 11.77 -8.24
C GLN A 131 -20.38 12.11 -9.70
N ARG A 132 -20.26 13.38 -10.09
CA ARG A 132 -20.37 13.81 -11.50
C ARG A 132 -19.21 13.30 -12.35
N GLY A 133 -17.98 13.30 -11.84
CA GLY A 133 -16.80 12.75 -12.52
C GLY A 133 -16.88 11.22 -12.72
N VAL A 134 -17.32 10.47 -11.71
CA VAL A 134 -17.54 9.02 -11.75
C VAL A 134 -18.69 8.68 -12.70
N ALA A 135 -19.79 9.45 -12.66
CA ALA A 135 -20.90 9.30 -13.61
C ALA A 135 -20.48 9.61 -15.06
N ALA A 136 -19.59 10.57 -15.28
CA ALA A 136 -19.01 10.85 -16.60
C ALA A 136 -18.13 9.69 -17.08
N CYS A 137 -17.36 9.07 -16.18
CA CYS A 137 -16.55 7.91 -16.49
C CYS A 137 -17.38 6.65 -16.82
N GLY A 138 -18.54 6.48 -16.16
CA GLY A 138 -19.49 5.40 -16.46
C GLY A 138 -20.12 5.47 -17.87
N GLY A 139 -20.03 6.62 -18.55
CA GLY A 139 -20.50 6.84 -19.92
C GLY A 139 -19.44 6.68 -21.01
N GLU A 140 -18.15 6.59 -20.66
CA GLU A 140 -17.05 6.50 -21.62
C GLU A 140 -16.75 5.05 -22.03
N ARG A 141 -16.57 4.83 -23.34
CA ARG A 141 -16.26 3.49 -23.91
C ARG A 141 -14.86 2.99 -23.56
N ASP A 142 -13.94 3.86 -23.18
CA ASP A 142 -12.55 3.51 -22.89
C ASP A 142 -12.29 3.44 -21.38
N ARG A 143 -12.62 2.29 -20.77
CA ARG A 143 -12.53 2.02 -19.32
C ARG A 143 -11.12 2.15 -18.72
N ARG A 144 -10.09 2.36 -19.54
CA ARG A 144 -8.69 2.52 -19.09
C ARG A 144 -8.44 3.86 -18.40
N PHE A 145 -9.32 4.84 -18.59
CA PHE A 145 -9.28 6.15 -17.92
C PHE A 145 -10.07 6.20 -16.60
N CYS A 146 -10.93 5.21 -16.38
CA CYS A 146 -11.72 5.10 -15.16
C CYS A 146 -10.98 4.29 -14.09
N CYS A 147 -11.35 4.51 -12.82
CA CYS A 147 -10.75 3.86 -11.66
C CYS A 147 -10.41 2.39 -11.92
N PRO A 148 -9.24 1.91 -11.51
CA PRO A 148 -9.09 0.47 -11.33
C PRO A 148 -10.03 0.03 -10.19
N PRO A 149 -10.55 -1.21 -10.25
CA PRO A 149 -11.42 -1.75 -9.20
C PRO A 149 -10.74 -1.82 -7.81
N THR A 150 -9.42 -1.61 -7.74
CA THR A 150 -8.61 -1.65 -6.51
C THR A 150 -8.56 -0.33 -5.74
N CYS A 151 -9.07 0.78 -6.29
CA CYS A 151 -9.12 2.07 -5.57
C CYS A 151 -10.57 2.53 -5.26
N GLU A 152 -11.58 1.65 -5.44
CA GLU A 152 -12.99 1.92 -5.07
C GLU A 152 -13.28 1.59 -3.60
#